data_AF-A0A1N6F1Y7-F1
#
_entry.id   AF-A0A1N6F1Y7-F1
#
_cell.length_a   1.000
_cell.length_b   1.000
_cell.length_c   1.000
_cell.angle_alpha   90.00
_cell.angle_beta   90.00
_cell.angle_gamma   90.00
#
_symmetry.space_group_name_H-M   'P 1'
#
loop_
_entity.id
_entity.type
_entity.pdbx_description
1 polymer ?
#
loop_
_entity_poly.entity_id
_entity_poly.type
_entity_poly.pdbx_seq_one_letter_code
_entity_poly.pdbx_strand_id
1 'polypeptide(L)'
;MLESLNFHFSLYDWLLVFMVTALGTLSAYLKDPQLKAVTATIPIPCGFAYIAVGLPMGTENAVSGFMCMLYVHIVRILHYKVKVPIVPSIIAGLAFFVALGTFLHSRIPQGEAYFIGACVFDFVIGVIFFQKQKYKSGVRYKTPLPIYIKAPAIAGVVSGLMLIKRLMGGFCTSFPMMNSIVSYESRFSLGDQCRQLPLFLIAGPFMFATMRYVEIGFGLNHWIVLFIGYIVFALIYWPLNKELKHRNEINYNSNMPAEAKA
;
A
#
# COMPACT_ATOMS: atom_id res chain seq x y z
N MET A 1 -26.72 -4.16 7.35
CA MET A 1 -25.26 -3.94 7.61
C MET A 1 -24.50 -5.24 7.91
N LEU A 2 -25.09 -6.24 8.59
CA LEU A 2 -24.45 -7.54 8.78
C LEU A 2 -24.40 -8.38 7.49
N GLU A 3 -25.42 -8.31 6.63
CA GLU A 3 -25.46 -9.02 5.35
C GLU A 3 -24.39 -8.55 4.34
N SER A 4 -23.88 -7.33 4.51
CA SER A 4 -22.78 -6.79 3.72
C SER A 4 -21.40 -7.27 4.18
N LEU A 5 -21.31 -8.04 5.27
CA LEU A 5 -20.06 -8.65 5.71
C LEU A 5 -19.81 -9.99 5.02
N ASN A 6 -18.55 -10.29 4.74
CA ASN A 6 -18.13 -11.51 4.06
C ASN A 6 -17.83 -12.63 5.06
N PHE A 7 -18.85 -13.32 5.57
CA PHE A 7 -18.66 -14.44 6.50
C PHE A 7 -18.16 -15.73 5.83
N HIS A 8 -18.33 -15.87 4.52
CA HIS A 8 -17.86 -17.03 3.75
C HIS A 8 -16.67 -16.65 2.88
N PHE A 9 -15.47 -17.08 3.30
CA PHE A 9 -14.23 -16.76 2.60
C PHE A 9 -14.07 -17.68 1.39
N SER A 10 -13.83 -17.08 0.23
CA SER A 10 -13.48 -17.81 -0.99
C SER A 10 -12.02 -18.30 -0.93
N LEU A 11 -11.64 -19.15 -1.89
CA LEU A 11 -10.24 -19.56 -2.06
C LEU A 11 -9.30 -18.35 -2.20
N TYR A 12 -9.71 -17.31 -2.92
CA TYR A 12 -8.92 -16.11 -3.13
C TYR A 12 -8.79 -15.25 -1.87
N ASP A 13 -9.79 -15.28 -0.98
CA ASP A 13 -9.70 -14.62 0.33
C ASP A 13 -8.63 -15.29 1.20
N TRP A 14 -8.63 -16.62 1.25
CA TRP A 14 -7.60 -17.38 1.96
C TRP A 14 -6.21 -17.18 1.38
N LEU A 15 -6.11 -17.15 0.05
CA LEU A 15 -4.86 -16.91 -0.65
C LEU A 15 -4.31 -15.52 -0.34
N LEU A 16 -5.17 -14.50 -0.31
CA LEU A 16 -4.80 -13.15 0.10
C LEU A 16 -4.33 -13.12 1.56
N VAL A 17 -5.08 -13.72 2.48
CA VAL A 17 -4.70 -13.82 3.91
C VAL A 17 -3.32 -14.46 4.04
N PHE A 18 -3.09 -15.60 3.39
CA PHE A 18 -1.82 -16.29 3.39
C PHE A 18 -0.68 -15.40 2.85
N MET A 19 -0.86 -14.80 1.67
CA MET A 19 0.18 -14.01 0.99
C MET A 19 0.54 -12.75 1.76
N VAL A 20 -0.45 -12.02 2.28
CA VAL A 20 -0.21 -10.83 3.12
C VAL A 20 0.43 -11.23 4.45
N THR A 21 0.08 -12.39 5.00
CA THR A 21 0.70 -12.89 6.24
C THR A 21 2.15 -13.27 6.03
N ALA A 22 2.47 -13.95 4.92
CA ALA A 22 3.84 -14.28 4.55
C ALA A 22 4.68 -13.01 4.31
N LEU A 23 4.16 -12.06 3.53
CA LEU A 23 4.84 -10.80 3.22
C LEU A 23 4.99 -9.89 4.45
N GLY A 24 3.96 -9.81 5.29
CA GLY A 24 3.97 -9.06 6.54
C GLY A 24 4.97 -9.63 7.54
N THR A 25 4.99 -10.95 7.68
CA THR A 25 5.98 -11.67 8.49
C THR A 25 7.39 -11.41 7.97
N LEU A 26 7.62 -11.53 6.65
CA LEU A 26 8.90 -11.21 6.04
C LEU A 26 9.34 -9.78 6.39
N SER A 27 8.46 -8.81 6.17
CA SER A 27 8.72 -7.39 6.43
C SER A 27 9.11 -7.11 7.89
N ALA A 28 8.43 -7.74 8.84
CA ALA A 28 8.72 -7.59 10.26
C ALA A 28 10.13 -8.06 10.66
N TYR A 29 10.68 -9.01 9.91
CA TYR A 29 12.00 -9.60 10.16
C TYR A 29 13.13 -8.90 9.39
N LEU A 30 12.81 -8.00 8.46
CA LEU A 30 13.78 -7.10 7.83
C LEU A 30 14.28 -6.07 8.86
N LYS A 31 15.58 -5.79 8.84
CA LYS A 31 16.16 -4.71 9.67
C LYS A 31 16.13 -3.36 8.96
N ASP A 32 16.19 -3.37 7.63
CA ASP A 32 16.35 -2.18 6.80
C ASP A 32 15.00 -1.45 6.62
N PRO A 33 14.89 -0.18 7.02
CA PRO A 33 13.66 0.61 6.87
C PRO A 33 13.17 0.74 5.43
N GLN A 34 14.09 0.83 4.48
CA GLN A 34 13.75 0.98 3.08
C GLN A 34 13.23 -0.33 2.50
N LEU A 35 13.84 -1.47 2.86
CA LEU A 35 13.30 -2.77 2.42
C LEU A 35 11.90 -3.00 3.00
N LYS A 36 11.63 -2.59 4.25
CA LYS A 36 10.27 -2.61 4.80
C LYS A 36 9.33 -1.73 3.99
N ALA A 37 9.73 -0.50 3.67
CA ALA A 37 8.91 0.40 2.87
C ALA A 37 8.62 -0.16 1.48
N VAL A 38 9.60 -0.81 0.84
CA VAL A 38 9.43 -1.53 -0.43
C VAL A 38 8.37 -2.63 -0.29
N THR A 39 8.42 -3.47 0.76
CA THR A 39 7.39 -4.50 0.98
C THR A 39 5.97 -3.92 1.15
N ALA A 40 5.84 -2.67 1.59
CA ALA A 40 4.55 -1.99 1.72
C ALA A 40 3.99 -1.46 0.39
N THR A 41 4.84 -1.33 -0.64
CA THR A 41 4.49 -0.69 -1.92
C THR A 41 4.46 -1.65 -3.10
N ILE A 42 5.03 -2.84 -2.95
CA ILE A 42 4.86 -3.91 -3.95
C ILE A 42 3.37 -4.29 -3.99
N PRO A 43 2.72 -4.29 -5.17
CA PRO A 43 1.27 -4.45 -5.28
C PRO A 43 0.76 -5.89 -5.07
N ILE A 44 1.51 -6.78 -4.39
CA ILE A 44 1.10 -8.16 -4.07
C ILE A 44 -0.32 -8.22 -3.49
N PRO A 45 -0.63 -7.51 -2.39
CA PRO A 45 -1.98 -7.53 -1.82
C PRO A 45 -3.03 -6.99 -2.79
N CYS A 46 -2.67 -5.98 -3.59
CA CYS A 46 -3.55 -5.38 -4.58
C CYS A 46 -3.94 -6.38 -5.67
N GLY A 47 -2.98 -7.17 -6.15
CA GLY A 47 -3.24 -8.21 -7.13
C GLY A 47 -4.17 -9.30 -6.63
N PHE A 48 -3.95 -9.80 -5.41
CA PHE A 48 -4.84 -10.80 -4.82
C PHE A 48 -6.22 -10.23 -4.50
N ALA A 49 -6.30 -8.98 -4.07
CA ALA A 49 -7.58 -8.32 -3.84
C ALA A 49 -8.35 -8.10 -5.15
N TYR A 50 -7.67 -7.73 -6.22
CA TYR A 50 -8.27 -7.62 -7.55
C TYR A 50 -8.92 -8.94 -7.99
N ILE A 51 -8.20 -10.07 -7.85
CA ILE A 51 -8.76 -11.40 -8.16
C ILE A 51 -9.88 -11.77 -7.19
N ALA A 52 -9.76 -11.44 -5.90
CA ALA A 52 -10.76 -11.76 -4.87
C ALA A 52 -12.04 -10.93 -4.97
N VAL A 53 -11.96 -9.72 -5.53
CA VAL A 53 -13.11 -8.86 -5.85
C VAL A 53 -13.74 -9.29 -7.18
N GLY A 54 -12.93 -9.70 -8.16
CA GLY A 54 -13.42 -10.24 -9.43
C GLY A 54 -14.09 -9.21 -10.35
N LEU A 55 -13.70 -7.94 -10.21
CA LEU A 55 -14.17 -6.83 -11.05
C LEU A 55 -12.97 -6.16 -11.73
N PRO A 56 -13.15 -5.67 -12.97
CA PRO A 56 -12.10 -4.93 -13.65
C PRO A 56 -11.68 -3.69 -12.87
N MET A 57 -10.42 -3.27 -13.07
CA MET A 57 -9.89 -2.05 -12.47
C MET A 57 -10.73 -0.84 -12.88
N GLY A 58 -11.36 -0.18 -11.91
CA GLY A 58 -12.25 0.97 -12.08
C GLY A 58 -11.78 2.21 -11.32
N THR A 59 -12.63 3.25 -11.32
CA THR A 59 -12.33 4.54 -10.69
C THR A 59 -11.99 4.39 -9.21
N GLU A 60 -12.67 3.49 -8.51
CA GLU A 60 -12.45 3.21 -7.08
C GLU A 60 -11.05 2.68 -6.80
N ASN A 61 -10.55 1.78 -7.65
CA ASN A 61 -9.21 1.23 -7.54
C ASN A 61 -8.16 2.33 -7.68
N ALA A 62 -8.32 3.23 -8.66
CA ALA A 62 -7.44 4.37 -8.85
C ALA A 62 -7.49 5.31 -7.63
N VAL A 63 -8.67 5.78 -7.21
CA VAL A 63 -8.81 6.71 -6.06
C VAL A 63 -8.26 6.11 -4.76
N SER A 64 -8.38 4.80 -4.58
CA SER A 64 -7.86 4.11 -3.40
C SER A 64 -6.33 4.19 -3.29
N GLY A 65 -5.61 4.42 -4.39
CA GLY A 65 -4.16 4.63 -4.40
C GLY A 65 -3.74 5.85 -3.58
N PHE A 66 -4.33 7.01 -3.89
CA PHE A 66 -4.16 8.22 -3.06
C PHE A 66 -4.65 8.04 -1.62
N MET A 67 -5.78 7.36 -1.40
CA MET A 67 -6.24 7.09 -0.03
C MET A 67 -5.24 6.27 0.79
N CYS A 68 -4.49 5.36 0.15
CA CYS A 68 -3.45 4.58 0.80
C CYS A 68 -2.30 5.48 1.27
N MET A 69 -1.97 6.51 0.49
CA MET A 69 -1.02 7.54 0.88
C MET A 69 -1.52 8.39 2.06
N LEU A 70 -2.80 8.81 2.02
CA LEU A 70 -3.42 9.52 3.13
C LEU A 70 -3.36 8.72 4.42
N TYR A 71 -3.67 7.42 4.36
CA TYR A 71 -3.58 6.51 5.50
C TYR A 71 -2.21 6.58 6.19
N VAL A 72 -1.10 6.40 5.47
CA VAL A 72 0.23 6.41 6.09
C VAL A 72 0.58 7.79 6.64
N HIS A 73 0.16 8.87 5.95
CA HIS A 73 0.35 10.22 6.46
C HIS A 73 -0.44 10.50 7.75
N ILE A 74 -1.67 10.02 7.85
CA ILE A 74 -2.48 10.11 9.08
C ILE A 74 -1.76 9.38 10.21
N VAL A 75 -1.35 8.13 10.00
CA VAL A 75 -0.62 7.34 11.02
C VAL A 75 0.65 8.05 11.48
N ARG A 76 1.45 8.57 10.53
CA ARG A 76 2.68 9.31 10.86
C ARG A 76 2.38 10.59 11.62
N ILE A 77 1.39 11.38 11.21
CA ILE A 77 1.06 12.64 11.89
C ILE A 77 0.59 12.36 13.31
N LEU A 78 -0.34 11.42 13.48
CA LEU A 78 -0.83 11.01 14.79
C LEU A 78 0.31 10.51 15.68
N HIS A 79 1.17 9.63 15.17
CA HIS A 79 2.23 9.03 15.97
C HIS A 79 3.40 9.99 16.26
N TYR A 80 3.89 10.72 15.26
CA TYR A 80 5.10 11.56 15.40
C TYR A 80 4.82 12.97 15.88
N LYS A 81 3.72 13.59 15.43
CA LYS A 81 3.39 14.98 15.78
C LYS A 81 2.44 15.06 16.97
N VAL A 82 1.34 14.30 16.92
CA VAL A 82 0.31 14.30 17.99
C VAL A 82 0.68 13.36 19.15
N LYS A 83 1.70 12.51 18.98
CA LYS A 83 2.22 11.57 20.00
C LYS A 83 1.23 10.50 20.45
N VAL A 84 0.25 10.16 19.61
CA VAL A 84 -0.64 9.02 19.84
C VAL A 84 0.16 7.71 19.70
N PRO A 85 -0.07 6.68 20.54
CA PRO A 85 0.59 5.39 20.35
C PRO A 85 0.32 4.79 18.96
N ILE A 86 1.23 3.94 18.49
CA ILE A 86 1.21 3.47 17.09
C ILE A 86 -0.06 2.66 16.74
N VAL A 87 -0.53 1.80 17.65
CA VAL A 87 -1.69 0.93 17.41
C VAL A 87 -2.98 1.76 17.25
N PRO A 88 -3.35 2.67 18.17
CA PRO A 88 -4.47 3.59 17.96
C PRO A 88 -4.32 4.47 16.71
N SER A 89 -3.10 4.89 16.36
CA SER A 89 -2.85 5.66 15.14
C SER A 89 -3.18 4.86 13.88
N ILE A 90 -2.78 3.59 13.83
CA ILE A 90 -3.12 2.65 12.75
C ILE A 90 -4.63 2.44 12.70
N ILE A 91 -5.28 2.15 13.83
CA ILE A 91 -6.73 1.96 13.89
C ILE A 91 -7.47 3.19 13.37
N ALA A 92 -7.07 4.40 13.78
CA ALA A 92 -7.65 5.65 13.30
C ALA A 92 -7.47 5.84 11.79
N GLY A 93 -6.27 5.55 11.26
CA GLY A 93 -6.03 5.58 9.82
C GLY A 93 -6.88 4.56 9.04
N LEU A 94 -7.00 3.33 9.55
CA LEU A 94 -7.82 2.28 8.95
C LEU A 94 -9.30 2.66 8.98
N ALA A 95 -9.79 3.15 10.12
CA ALA A 95 -11.16 3.62 10.27
C ALA A 95 -11.46 4.76 9.29
N PHE A 96 -10.54 5.72 9.13
CA PHE A 96 -10.65 6.78 8.13
C PHE A 96 -10.74 6.20 6.71
N PHE A 97 -9.86 5.27 6.35
CA PHE A 97 -9.84 4.66 5.02
C PHE A 97 -11.13 3.87 4.73
N VAL A 98 -11.59 3.06 5.69
CA VAL A 98 -12.84 2.28 5.58
C VAL A 98 -14.04 3.21 5.48
N ALA A 99 -14.15 4.21 6.36
CA ALA A 99 -15.29 5.13 6.38
C ALA A 99 -15.34 5.95 5.09
N LEU A 100 -14.21 6.49 4.65
CA LEU A 100 -14.14 7.26 3.42
C LEU A 100 -14.41 6.38 2.19
N GLY A 101 -13.83 5.18 2.13
CA GLY A 101 -14.05 4.24 1.02
C GLY A 101 -15.51 3.80 0.92
N THR A 102 -16.13 3.44 2.06
CA THR A 102 -17.56 3.07 2.10
C THR A 102 -18.45 4.24 1.71
N PHE A 103 -18.13 5.45 2.17
CA PHE A 103 -18.87 6.66 1.81
C PHE A 103 -18.75 7.01 0.31
N LEU A 104 -17.55 6.85 -0.25
CA LEU A 104 -17.25 7.16 -1.64
C LEU A 104 -17.73 6.07 -2.62
N HIS A 105 -17.80 4.80 -2.20
CA HIS A 105 -18.24 3.67 -3.05
C HIS A 105 -19.58 3.93 -3.75
N SER A 106 -20.58 4.46 -3.04
CA SER A 106 -21.88 4.77 -3.63
C SER A 106 -21.95 6.13 -4.34
N ARG A 107 -20.86 6.91 -4.35
CA ARG A 107 -20.84 8.30 -4.83
C ARG A 107 -19.85 8.55 -5.95
N ILE A 108 -18.84 7.70 -6.12
CA ILE A 108 -17.87 7.85 -7.20
C ILE A 108 -18.50 7.40 -8.51
N PRO A 109 -18.58 8.30 -9.51
CA PRO A 109 -19.05 7.92 -10.83
C PRO A 109 -18.13 6.88 -11.45
N GLN A 110 -18.75 5.85 -12.01
CA GLN A 110 -18.06 4.87 -12.83
C GLN A 110 -18.02 5.38 -14.27
N GLY A 111 -16.85 5.33 -14.89
CA GLY A 111 -16.68 5.79 -16.26
C GLY A 111 -15.21 5.99 -16.61
N GLU A 112 -14.90 5.95 -17.90
CA GLU A 112 -13.53 6.05 -18.40
C GLU A 112 -12.88 7.39 -18.04
N ALA A 113 -13.59 8.50 -18.22
CA ALA A 113 -13.08 9.82 -17.89
C ALA A 113 -12.72 9.96 -16.39
N TYR A 114 -13.55 9.42 -15.50
CA TYR A 114 -13.29 9.46 -14.06
C TYR A 114 -12.12 8.57 -13.66
N PHE A 115 -12.02 7.38 -14.27
CA PHE A 115 -10.90 6.47 -14.05
C PHE A 115 -9.57 7.09 -14.50
N ILE A 116 -9.51 7.62 -15.72
CA ILE A 116 -8.31 8.29 -16.24
C ILE A 116 -8.01 9.55 -15.43
N GLY A 117 -9.02 10.34 -15.07
CA GLY A 117 -8.87 11.50 -14.21
C GLY A 117 -8.24 11.16 -12.86
N ALA A 118 -8.69 10.08 -12.21
CA ALA A 118 -8.09 9.57 -10.97
C ALA A 118 -6.65 9.08 -11.16
N CYS A 119 -6.37 8.37 -12.26
CA CYS A 119 -5.01 7.92 -12.59
C CYS A 119 -4.05 9.10 -12.82
N VAL A 120 -4.48 10.12 -13.56
CA VAL A 120 -3.69 11.35 -13.79
C VAL A 120 -3.48 12.11 -12.48
N PHE A 121 -4.52 12.21 -11.66
CA PHE A 121 -4.42 12.83 -10.33
C PHE A 121 -3.37 12.12 -9.47
N ASP A 122 -3.46 10.80 -9.33
CA ASP A 122 -2.51 10.00 -8.55
C ASP A 122 -1.09 10.17 -9.08
N PHE A 123 -0.89 10.14 -10.41
CA PHE A 123 0.41 10.35 -11.03
C PHE A 123 0.99 11.73 -10.69
N VAL A 124 0.21 12.80 -10.89
CA VAL A 124 0.65 14.18 -10.62
C VAL A 124 1.01 14.36 -9.15
N ILE A 125 0.16 13.89 -8.23
CA ILE A 125 0.42 13.93 -6.79
C ILE A 125 1.66 13.12 -6.44
N GLY A 126 1.79 11.92 -6.99
CA GLY A 126 2.96 11.05 -6.83
C GLY A 126 4.25 11.76 -7.23
N VAL A 127 4.28 12.39 -8.41
CA VAL A 127 5.43 13.17 -8.88
C VAL A 127 5.73 14.34 -7.94
N ILE A 128 4.72 15.13 -7.55
CA ILE A 128 4.91 16.28 -6.65
C ILE A 128 5.53 15.83 -5.33
N PHE A 129 5.02 14.77 -4.71
CA PHE A 129 5.54 14.27 -3.45
C PHE A 129 6.90 13.60 -3.58
N PHE A 130 7.15 12.87 -4.68
CA PHE A 130 8.45 12.27 -4.96
C PHE A 130 9.55 13.33 -5.10
N GLN A 131 9.23 14.51 -5.67
CA GLN A 131 10.20 15.61 -5.76
C GLN A 131 10.35 16.38 -4.45
N LYS A 132 9.29 16.52 -3.65
CA LYS A 132 9.28 17.37 -2.44
C LYS A 132 9.61 16.63 -1.13
N GLN A 133 9.85 15.33 -1.16
CA GLN A 133 10.11 14.53 0.04
C GLN A 133 11.38 14.97 0.79
N LYS A 134 11.24 15.28 2.10
CA LYS A 134 12.34 15.69 2.99
C LYS A 134 12.26 14.94 4.33
N TYR A 135 12.32 13.61 4.28
CA TYR A 135 12.24 12.79 5.48
C TYR A 135 13.63 12.36 5.95
N LYS A 136 13.85 12.38 7.28
CA LYS A 136 15.07 11.83 7.87
C LYS A 136 15.15 10.32 7.61
N SER A 137 16.37 9.81 7.49
CA SER A 137 16.64 8.37 7.39
C SER A 137 16.09 7.64 8.63
N GLY A 138 15.37 6.55 8.38
CA GLY A 138 14.81 5.73 9.44
C GLY A 138 15.84 4.98 10.27
N VAL A 139 15.43 4.57 11.47
CA VAL A 139 16.24 3.73 12.35
C VAL A 139 16.08 2.26 11.95
N ARG A 140 17.20 1.55 11.82
CA ARG A 140 17.19 0.09 11.60
C ARG A 140 16.59 -0.62 12.81
N TYR A 141 15.54 -1.38 12.60
CA TYR A 141 14.83 -2.08 13.67
C TYR A 141 14.22 -3.38 13.17
N LYS A 142 14.35 -4.46 13.96
CA LYS A 142 13.71 -5.76 13.72
C LYS A 142 12.85 -6.11 14.92
N THR A 143 11.71 -6.76 14.68
CA THR A 143 10.87 -7.23 15.77
C THR A 143 11.57 -8.29 16.64
N PRO A 144 11.38 -8.25 17.97
CA PRO A 144 11.80 -9.33 18.85
C PRO A 144 10.75 -10.45 18.98
N LEU A 145 9.52 -10.23 18.48
CA LEU A 145 8.42 -11.18 18.66
C LEU A 145 8.63 -12.45 17.82
N PRO A 146 8.49 -13.65 18.42
CA PRO A 146 8.58 -14.90 17.69
C PRO A 146 7.55 -15.04 16.57
N ILE A 147 7.92 -15.76 15.51
CA ILE A 147 7.12 -15.90 14.28
C ILE A 147 5.75 -16.52 14.54
N TYR A 148 5.66 -17.48 15.47
CA TYR A 148 4.42 -18.18 15.83
C TYR A 148 3.42 -17.31 16.59
N ILE A 149 3.82 -16.14 17.09
CA ILE A 149 2.89 -15.14 17.67
C ILE A 149 2.51 -14.12 16.60
N LYS A 150 3.52 -13.67 15.84
CA LYS A 150 3.37 -12.59 14.88
C LYS A 150 2.57 -13.00 13.65
N ALA A 151 2.86 -14.15 13.06
CA ALA A 151 2.15 -14.60 11.87
C ALA A 151 0.65 -14.78 12.13
N PRO A 152 0.20 -15.41 13.24
CA PRO A 152 -1.22 -15.45 13.57
C PRO A 152 -1.85 -14.07 13.84
N ALA A 153 -1.12 -13.15 14.49
CA ALA A 153 -1.62 -11.80 14.71
C ALA A 153 -1.84 -11.05 13.39
N ILE A 154 -0.90 -11.15 12.45
CA ILE A 154 -1.03 -10.57 11.11
C ILE A 154 -2.21 -11.22 10.37
N ALA A 155 -2.29 -12.54 10.37
CA ALA A 155 -3.40 -13.26 9.76
C ALA A 155 -4.75 -12.81 10.33
N GLY A 156 -4.85 -12.63 11.65
CA GLY A 156 -6.06 -12.11 12.30
C GLY A 156 -6.45 -10.71 11.81
N VAL A 157 -5.49 -9.80 11.68
CA VAL A 157 -5.75 -8.46 11.12
C VAL A 157 -6.24 -8.56 9.68
N VAL A 158 -5.57 -9.33 8.82
CA VAL A 158 -5.93 -9.45 7.40
C VAL A 158 -7.30 -10.14 7.24
N SER A 159 -7.59 -11.18 8.02
CA SER A 159 -8.91 -11.82 8.04
C SER A 159 -10.01 -10.85 8.47
N GLY A 160 -9.75 -10.01 9.48
CA GLY A 160 -10.67 -8.94 9.89
C GLY A 160 -11.01 -7.98 8.73
N LEU A 161 -10.02 -7.68 7.89
CA LEU A 161 -10.21 -6.86 6.69
C LEU A 161 -11.01 -7.57 5.61
N MET A 162 -10.79 -8.88 5.44
CA MET A 162 -11.57 -9.69 4.48
C MET A 162 -13.05 -9.78 4.86
N LEU A 163 -13.40 -9.68 6.15
CA LEU A 163 -14.80 -9.58 6.58
C LEU A 163 -15.50 -8.33 6.02
N ILE A 164 -14.79 -7.22 5.87
CA ILE A 164 -15.35 -5.93 5.43
C ILE A 164 -15.11 -5.63 3.94
N LYS A 165 -14.48 -6.53 3.18
CA LYS A 165 -14.10 -6.30 1.77
C LYS A 165 -15.27 -5.85 0.88
N ARG A 166 -16.46 -6.42 1.11
CA ARG A 166 -17.68 -6.14 0.32
C ARG A 166 -18.20 -4.73 0.53
N LEU A 167 -17.94 -4.12 1.69
CA LEU A 167 -18.31 -2.72 1.96
C LEU A 167 -17.50 -1.73 1.10
N MET A 168 -16.35 -2.18 0.61
CA MET A 168 -15.35 -1.32 0.00
C MET A 168 -15.24 -1.49 -1.51
N GLY A 169 -15.83 -2.53 -2.10
CA GLY A 169 -15.76 -2.75 -3.55
C GLY A 169 -14.34 -2.64 -4.11
N GLY A 170 -14.14 -1.80 -5.13
CA GLY A 170 -12.85 -1.54 -5.75
C GLY A 170 -11.83 -0.84 -4.82
N PHE A 171 -12.27 -0.15 -3.76
CA PHE A 171 -11.35 0.41 -2.77
C PHE A 171 -10.60 -0.64 -1.96
N CYS A 172 -11.09 -1.88 -1.94
CA CYS A 172 -10.41 -2.98 -1.26
C CYS A 172 -9.03 -3.28 -1.88
N THR A 173 -8.82 -3.00 -3.17
CA THR A 173 -7.56 -3.36 -3.85
C THR A 173 -6.36 -2.56 -3.38
N SER A 174 -6.52 -1.30 -3.00
CA SER A 174 -5.43 -0.52 -2.39
C SER A 174 -5.61 -0.33 -0.89
N PHE A 175 -6.45 -1.16 -0.28
CA PHE A 175 -6.58 -1.19 1.16
C PHE A 175 -5.19 -1.32 1.80
N PRO A 176 -4.86 -0.55 2.84
CA PRO A 176 -3.53 -0.54 3.46
C PRO A 176 -3.26 -1.81 4.29
N MET A 177 -3.49 -3.01 3.74
CA MET A 177 -3.26 -4.30 4.39
C MET A 177 -1.80 -4.41 4.82
N MET A 178 -0.89 -4.36 3.84
CA MET A 178 0.54 -4.33 4.10
C MET A 178 0.99 -3.04 4.77
N ASN A 179 0.41 -1.90 4.39
CA ASN A 179 0.78 -0.62 4.98
C ASN A 179 0.49 -0.56 6.49
N SER A 180 -0.55 -1.24 6.99
CA SER A 180 -0.84 -1.32 8.43
C SER A 180 0.20 -2.10 9.22
N ILE A 181 0.57 -3.28 8.72
CA ILE A 181 1.62 -4.13 9.30
C ILE A 181 2.94 -3.37 9.26
N VAL A 182 3.30 -2.83 8.09
CA VAL A 182 4.55 -2.09 7.92
C VAL A 182 4.59 -0.84 8.78
N SER A 183 3.49 -0.09 8.96
CA SER A 183 3.49 1.06 9.88
C SER A 183 3.80 0.67 11.32
N TYR A 184 3.34 -0.49 11.78
CA TYR A 184 3.71 -1.00 13.11
C TYR A 184 5.19 -1.41 13.17
N GLU A 185 5.67 -2.12 12.15
CA GLU A 185 7.06 -2.59 12.07
C GLU A 185 8.09 -1.48 11.80
N SER A 186 7.66 -0.40 11.19
CA SER A 186 8.45 0.78 10.83
C SER A 186 8.08 1.99 11.70
N ARG A 187 7.51 1.78 12.89
CA ARG A 187 7.12 2.88 13.80
C ARG A 187 8.26 3.84 14.13
N PHE A 188 9.52 3.42 14.05
CA PHE A 188 10.71 4.27 14.23
C PHE A 188 11.26 4.86 12.92
N SER A 189 10.60 4.59 11.80
CA SER A 189 11.01 4.95 10.44
C SER A 189 9.81 5.16 9.49
N LEU A 190 8.68 5.67 9.99
CA LEU A 190 7.46 5.89 9.18
C LEU A 190 7.71 6.86 8.02
N GLY A 191 8.73 7.71 8.14
CA GLY A 191 9.19 8.58 7.06
C GLY A 191 9.63 7.81 5.81
N ASP A 192 10.29 6.65 5.95
CA ASP A 192 10.66 5.78 4.82
C ASP A 192 9.43 5.23 4.12
N GLN A 193 8.42 4.80 4.87
CA GLN A 193 7.15 4.36 4.29
C GLN A 193 6.47 5.49 3.50
N CYS A 194 6.46 6.71 4.04
CA CYS A 194 5.95 7.90 3.34
C CYS A 194 6.76 8.28 2.09
N ARG A 195 8.06 7.96 2.02
CA ARG A 195 8.91 8.19 0.84
C ARG A 195 8.63 7.20 -0.28
N GLN A 196 8.25 5.99 0.08
CA GLN A 196 8.02 4.92 -0.88
C GLN A 196 6.66 5.03 -1.57
N LEU A 197 5.61 5.48 -0.87
CA LEU A 197 4.26 5.58 -1.42
C LEU A 197 4.12 6.44 -2.68
N PRO A 198 4.81 7.59 -2.83
CA PRO A 198 4.84 8.33 -4.08
C PRO A 198 5.22 7.47 -5.30
N LEU A 199 6.09 6.46 -5.15
CA LEU A 199 6.47 5.57 -6.26
C LEU A 199 5.29 4.69 -6.67
N PHE A 200 4.47 4.25 -5.70
CA PHE A 200 3.23 3.54 -6.00
C PHE A 200 2.22 4.45 -6.70
N LEU A 201 2.09 5.72 -6.29
CA LEU A 201 1.21 6.68 -6.97
C LEU A 201 1.68 7.02 -8.39
N ILE A 202 2.97 6.89 -8.69
CA ILE A 202 3.50 7.08 -10.04
C ILE A 202 3.29 5.82 -10.89
N ALA A 203 3.65 4.64 -10.38
CA ALA A 203 3.64 3.39 -11.16
C ALA A 203 2.27 2.69 -11.18
N GLY A 204 1.50 2.81 -10.10
CA GLY A 204 0.18 2.20 -9.91
C GLY A 204 -0.84 2.60 -10.97
N PRO A 205 -0.99 3.89 -11.33
CA PRO A 205 -1.89 4.31 -12.40
C PRO A 205 -1.64 3.61 -13.74
N PHE A 206 -0.38 3.42 -14.14
CA PHE A 206 -0.04 2.70 -15.38
C PHE A 206 -0.37 1.21 -15.28
N MET A 207 -0.12 0.60 -14.12
CA MET A 207 -0.55 -0.78 -13.85
C MET A 207 -2.07 -0.90 -13.96
N PHE A 208 -2.84 -0.02 -13.30
CA PHE A 208 -4.30 -0.07 -13.31
C PHE A 208 -4.87 0.16 -14.70
N ALA A 209 -4.36 1.14 -15.45
CA ALA A 209 -4.78 1.39 -16.82
C ALA A 209 -4.50 0.19 -17.71
N THR A 210 -3.28 -0.38 -17.63
CA THR A 210 -2.92 -1.57 -18.40
C THR A 210 -3.84 -2.74 -18.06
N MET A 211 -4.07 -3.02 -16.78
CA MET A 211 -4.93 -4.11 -16.35
C MET A 211 -6.36 -3.92 -16.88
N ARG A 212 -6.93 -2.72 -16.74
CA ARG A 212 -8.28 -2.39 -17.22
C ARG A 212 -8.43 -2.63 -18.72
N TYR A 213 -7.54 -2.04 -19.53
CA TYR A 213 -7.68 -2.10 -20.99
C TYR A 213 -7.34 -3.47 -21.56
N VAL A 214 -6.40 -4.19 -20.95
CA VAL A 214 -6.08 -5.56 -21.36
C VAL A 214 -7.23 -6.51 -21.04
N GLU A 215 -7.84 -6.38 -19.85
CA GLU A 215 -8.97 -7.21 -19.45
C GLU A 215 -10.22 -6.93 -20.29
N ILE A 216 -10.61 -5.66 -20.42
CA ILE A 216 -11.81 -5.28 -21.18
C ILE A 216 -11.63 -5.52 -22.68
N GLY A 217 -10.44 -5.23 -23.23
CA GLY A 217 -10.18 -5.31 -24.66
C GLY A 217 -9.96 -6.73 -25.18
N PHE A 218 -9.27 -7.58 -24.41
CA PHE A 218 -8.88 -8.92 -24.86
C PHE A 218 -9.56 -10.06 -24.09
N GLY A 219 -10.34 -9.77 -23.04
CA GLY A 219 -11.04 -10.79 -22.26
C GLY A 219 -10.10 -11.79 -21.58
N LEU A 220 -8.86 -11.39 -21.29
CA LEU A 220 -7.86 -12.28 -20.70
C LEU A 220 -8.22 -12.65 -19.26
N ASN A 221 -7.75 -13.83 -18.84
CA ASN A 221 -7.88 -14.26 -17.45
C ASN A 221 -7.17 -13.28 -16.49
N HIS A 222 -7.79 -13.00 -15.34
CA HIS A 222 -7.27 -12.12 -14.29
C HIS A 222 -5.80 -12.36 -13.92
N TRP A 223 -5.31 -13.60 -13.94
CA TRP A 223 -3.91 -13.92 -13.65
C TRP A 223 -2.94 -13.36 -14.69
N ILE A 224 -3.31 -13.44 -15.98
CA ILE A 224 -2.51 -12.92 -17.10
C ILE A 224 -2.54 -11.39 -17.08
N VAL A 225 -3.74 -10.82 -16.89
CA VAL A 225 -3.93 -9.36 -16.74
C VAL A 225 -3.05 -8.83 -15.61
N LEU A 226 -3.07 -9.51 -14.46
CA LEU A 226 -2.29 -9.15 -13.31
C LEU A 226 -0.78 -9.22 -13.60
N PHE A 227 -0.30 -10.30 -14.22
CA PHE A 227 1.10 -10.47 -14.60
C PHE A 227 1.60 -9.33 -15.51
N ILE A 228 0.82 -8.97 -16.54
CA ILE A 228 1.13 -7.85 -17.44
C ILE A 228 1.18 -6.53 -16.65
N GLY A 229 0.19 -6.30 -15.78
CA GLY A 229 0.16 -5.13 -14.90
C GLY A 229 1.41 -5.02 -14.01
N TYR A 230 1.88 -6.13 -13.44
CA TYR A 230 3.11 -6.18 -12.64
C TYR A 230 4.36 -5.84 -13.44
N ILE A 231 4.45 -6.30 -14.70
CA ILE A 231 5.58 -5.95 -15.57
C ILE A 231 5.62 -4.44 -15.77
N VAL A 232 4.50 -3.82 -16.14
CA VAL A 232 4.41 -2.38 -16.33
C VAL A 232 4.75 -1.63 -15.03
N PHE A 233 4.19 -2.07 -13.89
CA PHE A 233 4.52 -1.51 -12.59
C PHE A 233 6.03 -1.58 -12.32
N ALA A 234 6.65 -2.74 -12.51
CA ALA A 234 8.06 -2.97 -12.21
C ALA A 234 8.99 -2.14 -13.10
N LEU A 235 8.67 -2.00 -14.38
CA LEU A 235 9.44 -1.18 -15.33
C LEU A 235 9.52 0.29 -14.91
N ILE A 236 8.46 0.83 -14.30
CA ILE A 236 8.41 2.22 -13.82
C ILE A 236 8.96 2.32 -12.39
N TYR A 237 8.54 1.42 -11.50
CA TYR A 237 8.89 1.44 -10.09
C TYR A 237 10.38 1.23 -9.84
N TRP A 238 11.01 0.30 -10.58
CA TRP A 238 12.42 -0.06 -10.38
C TRP A 238 13.39 1.11 -10.53
N PRO A 239 13.38 1.89 -11.63
CA PRO A 239 14.26 3.06 -11.77
C PRO A 239 13.95 4.14 -10.73
N LEU A 240 12.67 4.37 -10.40
CA LEU A 240 12.29 5.33 -9.36
C LEU A 240 12.81 4.92 -7.98
N ASN A 241 12.77 3.62 -7.66
CA ASN A 241 13.29 3.10 -6.41
C ASN A 241 14.82 3.18 -6.33
N LYS A 242 15.52 2.96 -7.45
CA LYS A 242 16.97 3.20 -7.54
C LYS A 242 17.31 4.67 -7.29
N GLU A 243 16.57 5.59 -7.91
CA GLU A 243 16.74 7.02 -7.69
C GLU A 243 16.45 7.41 -6.23
N LEU A 244 15.41 6.84 -5.62
CA LEU A 244 15.11 7.07 -4.21
C LEU A 244 16.25 6.59 -3.30
N LYS A 245 16.83 5.41 -3.57
CA LYS A 245 18.02 4.90 -2.87
C LYS A 245 19.17 5.89 -2.96
N HIS A 246 19.48 6.33 -4.17
CA HIS A 246 20.56 7.27 -4.42
C HIS A 246 20.37 8.59 -3.64
N ARG A 247 19.16 9.17 -3.67
CA ARG A 247 18.82 10.38 -2.88
C ARG A 247 18.98 10.18 -1.38
N ASN A 248 18.63 8.99 -0.87
CA ASN A 248 18.75 8.69 0.55
C ASN A 248 20.22 8.57 0.99
N GLU A 249 21.07 7.98 0.15
CA GLU A 249 22.51 7.86 0.39
C GLU A 249 23.20 9.23 0.43
N ILE A 250 22.87 10.12 -0.52
CA ILE A 250 23.40 11.50 -0.52
C ILE A 250 23.02 12.24 0.76
N ASN A 251 21.75 12.17 1.17
CA ASN A 251 21.25 12.82 2.38
C ASN A 251 21.86 12.24 3.67
N TYR A 252 22.23 10.96 3.67
CA TYR A 252 22.92 10.35 4.80
C TYR A 252 24.36 10.89 4.90
N ASN A 253 25.10 10.85 3.79
CA ASN A 253 26.50 11.29 3.74
C ASN A 253 26.68 12.81 3.98
N SER A 254 25.69 13.63 3.61
CA SER A 254 25.71 15.08 3.87
C SER A 254 25.52 15.42 5.36
N ASN A 255 24.86 14.54 6.12
CA ASN A 255 24.51 14.76 7.53
C ASN A 255 25.44 14.03 8.52
N MET A 256 26.45 13.29 8.05
CA MET A 256 27.45 12.68 8.94
C MET A 256 28.41 13.77 9.48
N PRO A 257 28.68 13.79 10.81
CA PRO A 257 29.71 14.66 11.38
C PRO A 257 31.06 14.35 10.73
N ALA A 258 31.88 15.39 10.53
CA ALA A 258 33.15 15.30 9.78
C ALA A 258 34.10 14.22 10.33
N GLU A 259 34.01 13.93 11.63
CA GLU A 259 34.81 12.91 12.33
C GLU A 259 34.47 11.47 11.94
N ALA A 260 33.29 11.22 11.34
CA ALA A 260 32.85 9.90 10.91
C ALA A 260 33.05 9.66 9.39
N LYS A 261 33.73 10.59 8.69
CA LYS A 261 34.02 10.51 7.24
C LYS A 261 35.43 10.01 6.93
N ALA A 262 36.20 9.57 7.94
CA ALA A 262 37.57 9.07 7.81
C ALA A 262 37.61 7.54 7.83
#